data_AF-A0A699W2P8-F1
#
_entry.id   AF-A0A699W2P8-F1
#
_cell.length_a   1.000
_cell.length_b   1.000
_cell.length_c   1.000
_cell.angle_alpha   90.00
_cell.angle_beta   90.00
_cell.angle_gamma   90.00
#
_symmetry.space_group_name_H-M   'P 1'
#
loop_
_entity.id
_entity.type
_entity.pdbx_description
1 polymer ?
#
loop_
_entity_poly.entity_id
_entity_poly.type
_entity_poly.pdbx_seq_one_letter_code
_entity_poly.pdbx_strand_id
1 'polypeptide(L)' 'VEKEPAERRLEDVPVICKFPNVFPEDLPGLPPPRQVEFEIELVPGAAHLARAPYRLAPS' A
#
# COMPACT_ATOMS: atom_id res chain seq x y z
N VAL A 1 36.59 -0.39 -13.81
CA VAL A 1 35.86 -0.53 -12.53
C VAL A 1 34.46 -0.07 -12.79
N GLU A 2 33.58 -1.02 -13.07
CA GLU A 2 32.13 -0.79 -13.17
C GLU A 2 31.69 -0.21 -11.82
N LYS A 3 31.13 1.01 -11.83
CA LYS A 3 30.62 1.64 -10.62
C LYS A 3 29.24 1.03 -10.38
N GLU A 4 29.13 0.18 -9.37
CA GLU A 4 27.85 -0.29 -8.85
C GLU A 4 26.91 0.92 -8.65
N PRO A 5 25.64 0.88 -9.11
CA PRO A 5 24.73 1.99 -8.87
C PRO A 5 24.56 2.13 -7.36
N ALA A 6 25.02 3.25 -6.81
CA ALA A 6 24.88 3.54 -5.39
C ALA A 6 23.41 3.33 -4.99
N GLU A 7 23.18 2.37 -4.11
CA GLU A 7 21.88 2.09 -3.51
C GLU A 7 21.37 3.40 -2.89
N ARG A 8 20.34 3.99 -3.50
CA ARG A 8 19.71 5.20 -2.97
C ARG A 8 18.88 4.78 -1.78
N ARG A 9 19.22 5.28 -0.60
CA ARG A 9 18.49 4.98 0.62
C ARG A 9 17.24 5.86 0.67
N LEU A 10 16.18 5.39 1.32
CA LEU A 10 14.95 6.20 1.45
C LEU A 10 15.22 7.49 2.22
N GLU A 11 16.16 7.43 3.15
CA GLU A 11 16.70 8.55 3.92
C GLU A 11 17.39 9.62 3.06
N ASP A 12 17.73 9.34 1.80
CA ASP A 12 18.29 10.33 0.87
C ASP A 12 17.19 11.22 0.26
N VAL A 13 15.91 10.89 0.45
CA VAL A 13 14.78 11.66 -0.06
C VAL A 13 14.39 12.75 0.94
N PRO A 14 14.54 14.06 0.62
CA PRO A 14 14.32 15.14 1.58
C PRO A 14 12.92 15.22 2.17
N VAL A 15 11.93 14.65 1.47
CA VAL A 15 10.55 14.56 1.95
C VAL A 15 10.43 13.52 3.06
N ILE A 16 11.10 12.38 2.94
CA ILE A 16 11.04 11.28 3.91
C ILE A 16 11.65 11.72 5.25
N CYS A 17 12.77 12.46 5.22
CA CYS A 17 13.40 13.01 6.42
C CYS A 17 12.53 13.98 7.22
N LYS A 18 11.51 14.59 6.59
CA LYS A 18 10.54 15.47 7.29
C LYS A 18 9.48 14.67 8.04
N PHE A 19 9.34 13.37 7.76
CA PHE A 19 8.32 12.49 8.30
C PHE A 19 8.90 11.15 8.80
N PRO A 20 9.83 11.16 9.77
CA PRO A 20 10.48 9.93 10.25
C PRO A 20 9.51 8.92 10.87
N ASN A 21 8.36 9.37 11.37
CA ASN A 21 7.34 8.51 11.99
C ASN A 21 6.34 7.91 10.98
N VAL A 22 6.35 8.37 9.71
CA VAL A 22 5.41 7.90 8.67
C VAL A 22 5.96 6.68 7.93
N PHE A 23 7.28 6.55 7.88
CA PHE A 23 7.99 5.42 7.26
C PHE A 23 8.89 4.71 8.29
N PRO A 24 8.31 4.13 9.35
CA PRO A 24 9.08 3.30 10.26
C PRO A 24 9.65 2.08 9.52
N GLU A 25 10.83 1.61 9.94
CA GLU A 25 11.43 0.39 9.38
C GLU A 25 10.53 -0.83 9.62
N ASP A 26 9.80 -0.84 10.73
CA ASP A 26 8.81 -1.86 11.07
C ASP A 26 7.39 -1.41 10.69
N LEU A 27 6.63 -2.26 9.99
CA LEU A 27 5.25 -1.97 9.62
C LEU A 27 4.33 -1.96 10.86
N PRO A 28 3.50 -0.92 11.07
CA PRO A 28 2.72 -0.73 12.31
C PRO A 28 1.54 -1.71 12.49
N GLY A 29 1.51 -2.83 11.77
CA GLY A 29 0.41 -3.81 11.80
C GLY A 29 -0.83 -3.32 11.06
N LEU A 30 -1.97 -4.00 11.32
CA LEU A 30 -3.25 -3.59 10.75
C LEU A 30 -3.68 -2.24 11.33
N PRO A 31 -4.31 -1.37 10.52
CA PRO A 31 -4.85 -0.12 11.04
C PRO A 31 -5.87 -0.41 12.13
N PRO A 32 -5.99 0.46 13.16
CA PRO A 32 -7.00 0.32 14.19
C PRO A 32 -8.41 0.24 13.58
N PRO A 33 -9.38 -0.40 14.27
CA PRO A 33 -10.77 -0.34 13.89
C PRO A 33 -11.20 1.12 13.74
N ARG A 34 -11.78 1.46 12.59
CA ARG A 34 -12.28 2.81 12.37
C ARG A 34 -13.51 3.02 13.26
N GLN A 35 -13.62 4.19 13.89
CA GLN A 35 -14.78 4.52 14.73
C GLN A 35 -16.08 4.70 13.92
N VAL A 36 -15.96 4.92 12.61
CA VAL A 36 -17.09 5.13 11.70
C VAL A 36 -17.20 3.93 10.77
N GLU A 37 -18.42 3.42 10.64
CA GLU A 37 -18.76 2.39 9.67
C GLU A 37 -18.85 3.02 8.27
N PHE A 38 -18.21 2.40 7.29
CA PHE A 38 -18.20 2.91 5.91
C PHE A 38 -19.25 2.15 5.11
N GLU A 39 -20.18 2.88 4.53
CA GLU A 39 -21.15 2.34 3.57
C GLU A 39 -20.64 2.56 2.14
N ILE A 40 -20.75 1.53 1.29
CA ILE A 40 -20.47 1.66 -0.14
C ILE A 40 -21.80 1.92 -0.85
N GLU A 41 -22.07 3.19 -1.13
CA GLU A 41 -23.21 3.58 -1.93
C GLU A 41 -22.98 3.21 -3.40
N LEU A 42 -23.90 2.44 -3.97
CA LEU A 42 -23.89 2.11 -5.39
C LEU A 42 -24.74 3.12 -6.15
N VAL A 43 -24.33 3.47 -7.36
CA VAL A 43 -25.17 4.24 -8.28
C VAL A 43 -26.46 3.45 -8.58
N PRO A 44 -27.64 4.10 -8.62
CA PRO A 44 -28.89 3.42 -8.95
C PRO A 44 -28.78 2.66 -10.28
N GLY A 45 -29.07 1.36 -10.27
CA GLY A 45 -28.97 0.49 -11.44
C GLY A 45 -27.62 -0.22 -11.60
N ALA A 46 -26.68 -0.07 -10.66
CA ALA A 46 -25.46 -0.88 -10.63
C ALA A 46 -25.79 -2.37 -10.47
N ALA A 47 -25.35 -3.19 -11.43
CA ALA A 47 -25.47 -4.65 -11.34
C ALA A 47 -24.28 -5.24 -10.59
N HIS A 48 -24.53 -6.31 -9.83
CA HIS A 48 -23.47 -7.08 -9.19
C HIS A 48 -22.67 -7.84 -10.25
N LEU A 49 -21.35 -7.76 -10.19
CA LEU A 49 -20.46 -8.50 -11.08
C LEU A 49 -19.67 -9.53 -10.28
N ALA A 50 -19.88 -10.81 -10.60
CA ALA A 50 -19.06 -11.91 -10.12
C ALA A 50 -18.14 -12.39 -11.23
N ARG A 51 -16.83 -12.38 -11.00
CA ARG A 51 -15.82 -12.88 -11.95
C ARG A 51 -15.01 -13.98 -11.28
N ALA A 52 -14.72 -15.05 -12.01
CA ALA A 52 -13.85 -16.11 -11.51
C ALA A 52 -12.44 -15.55 -11.20
N PRO A 53 -11.80 -15.98 -10.10
CA PRO A 53 -10.43 -15.57 -9.79
C PRO A 53 -9.47 -16.06 -10.88
N TYR A 54 -8.39 -15.31 -11.10
CA TYR A 54 -7.31 -15.74 -11.98
C TYR A 54 -6.59 -16.96 -11.40
N ARG A 55 -6.05 -17.82 -12.28
CA ARG A 55 -5.19 -18.92 -11.86
C ARG A 55 -3.84 -18.37 -11.42
N LEU A 56 -3.43 -18.71 -10.19
CA LEU A 56 -2.08 -18.44 -9.71
C LEU A 56 -1.10 -19.49 -10.27
N ALA A 57 0.15 -19.10 -10.50
CA ALA A 57 1.21 -20.04 -10.83
C ALA A 57 1.62 -20.84 -9.58
N PRO A 58 2.15 -22.07 -9.74
CA PRO A 58 2.74 -22.83 -8.63
C PRO A 58 3.96 -22.12 -8.03
N SER A 59 4.22 -22.36 -6.75
CA SER A 59 5.42 -21.93 -6.01
C SER A 59 6.63 -22.80 -6.26
#